data_AF-A0A1Y3BZQ8-F1
#
_entry.id   AF-A0A1Y3BZQ8-F1
#
_cell.length_a   1.000
_cell.length_b   1.000
_cell.length_c   1.000
_cell.angle_alpha   90.00
_cell.angle_beta   90.00
_cell.angle_gamma   90.00
#
_symmetry.space_group_name_H-M   'P 1'
#
loop_
_entity.id
_entity.type
_entity.pdbx_description
1 polymer ?
#
loop_
_entity_poly.entity_id
_entity_poly.type
_entity_poly.pdbx_seq_one_letter_code
_entity_poly.pdbx_strand_id
1 'polypeptide(L)'
;MDCSVDDLEDIIGGHVWLGSICILGGIWHILTKPFAWARRALVWSGEAYLSYSLAAISVFGFIACCFVWFNNTAYPSEFMDPLDQKLLKAQAFTFLVRDQRLGANVGSAQGPTGLGKYLMRSPTGEVIFGGETMRFGICALLATEINAVNYVSPRSWLATSHFVLGFFFFVGHLWHAGRARAAAQDLKKELIVILNLFFP
;
A
#
# COMPACT_ATOMS: atom_id res chain seq x y z
N MET A 1 2.38 -5.71 -6.36
CA MET A 1 1.72 -6.08 -5.10
C MET A 1 0.29 -5.67 -5.33
N ASP A 2 -0.49 -6.61 -5.84
CA ASP A 2 -1.65 -6.27 -6.65
C ASP A 2 -2.85 -6.27 -5.72
N CYS A 3 -3.40 -5.06 -5.45
CA CYS A 3 -4.58 -4.87 -4.61
C CYS A 3 -5.88 -5.23 -5.38
N SER A 4 -5.80 -6.23 -6.26
CA SER A 4 -6.75 -6.49 -7.34
C SER A 4 -7.85 -7.48 -6.99
N VAL A 5 -7.83 -8.10 -5.80
CA VAL A 5 -8.88 -9.03 -5.36
C VAL A 5 -10.25 -8.36 -5.49
N ASP A 6 -11.12 -8.97 -6.29
CA ASP A 6 -12.35 -8.35 -6.78
C ASP A 6 -13.63 -9.06 -6.33
N ASP A 7 -13.55 -10.24 -5.71
CA ASP A 7 -14.69 -10.97 -5.14
C ASP A 7 -14.52 -11.34 -3.65
N LEU A 8 -15.63 -11.73 -3.01
CA LEU A 8 -15.65 -12.09 -1.59
C LEU A 8 -15.18 -13.53 -1.32
N GLU A 9 -15.29 -14.42 -2.30
CA GLU A 9 -14.92 -15.82 -2.14
C GLU A 9 -13.40 -15.94 -1.95
N ASP A 10 -12.63 -15.21 -2.77
CA ASP A 10 -11.18 -15.13 -2.67
C ASP A 10 -10.72 -14.48 -1.36
N ILE A 11 -11.44 -13.44 -0.89
CA ILE A 11 -11.14 -12.83 0.41
C ILE A 11 -11.34 -13.86 1.53
N ILE A 12 -12.49 -14.54 1.57
CA ILE A 12 -12.80 -15.53 2.60
C ILE A 12 -11.84 -16.72 2.52
N GLY A 13 -11.62 -17.26 1.32
CA GLY A 13 -10.69 -18.35 1.06
C GLY A 13 -9.27 -18.02 1.50
N GLY A 14 -8.81 -16.80 1.22
CA GLY A 14 -7.52 -16.27 1.68
C GLY A 14 -7.39 -16.25 3.21
N HIS A 15 -8.45 -15.85 3.93
CA HIS A 15 -8.44 -15.85 5.40
C HIS A 15 -8.46 -17.26 5.99
N VAL A 16 -9.18 -18.21 5.39
CA VAL A 16 -9.17 -19.62 5.80
C VAL A 16 -7.78 -20.22 5.62
N TRP A 17 -7.12 -19.91 4.49
CA TRP A 17 -5.76 -20.36 4.22
C TRP A 17 -4.75 -19.76 5.20
N LEU A 18 -4.80 -18.44 5.41
CA LEU A 18 -3.94 -17.75 6.36
C LEU A 18 -4.13 -18.26 7.79
N GLY A 19 -5.39 -18.46 8.22
CA GLY A 19 -5.70 -19.03 9.53
C GLY A 19 -5.10 -20.42 9.72
N SER A 20 -5.21 -21.28 8.71
CA SER A 20 -4.61 -22.62 8.72
C SER A 20 -3.08 -22.55 8.82
N ILE A 21 -2.43 -21.69 8.05
CA ILE A 21 -0.97 -21.48 8.11
C ILE A 21 -0.54 -20.96 9.48
N CYS A 22 -1.25 -20.00 10.06
CA CYS A 22 -0.92 -19.43 11.37
C CYS A 22 -1.02 -20.47 12.48
N ILE A 23 -2.02 -21.36 12.45
CA ILE A 23 -2.17 -22.44 13.45
C ILE A 23 -1.02 -23.45 13.30
N LEU A 24 -0.78 -23.94 12.08
CA LEU A 24 0.27 -24.93 11.82
C LEU A 24 1.66 -24.35 12.11
N GLY A 25 1.91 -23.09 11.72
CA GLY A 25 3.14 -22.36 12.01
C GLY A 25 3.33 -22.12 13.51
N GLY A 26 2.26 -21.82 14.25
CA GLY A 26 2.28 -21.68 15.70
C GLY A 26 2.66 -22.98 16.41
N ILE A 27 2.01 -24.10 16.05
CA ILE A 27 2.34 -25.43 16.57
C ILE A 27 3.80 -25.78 16.26
N TRP A 28 4.24 -25.53 15.03
CA TRP A 28 5.62 -25.75 14.61
C TRP A 28 6.61 -24.96 15.49
N HIS A 29 6.36 -23.67 15.73
CA HIS A 29 7.24 -22.84 16.56
C HIS A 29 7.23 -23.21 18.06
N ILE A 30 6.17 -23.87 18.56
CA ILE A 30 6.14 -24.42 19.92
C ILE A 30 6.99 -25.68 20.02
N LEU A 31 6.90 -26.57 19.03
CA LEU A 31 7.54 -27.89 19.07
C LEU A 31 9.01 -27.89 18.63
N THR A 32 9.48 -26.81 17.99
CA THR A 32 10.83 -26.75 17.42
C THR A 32 11.70 -25.71 18.11
N LYS A 33 13.02 -25.91 18.03
CA LYS A 33 14.04 -24.94 18.45
C LYS A 33 14.66 -24.29 17.20
N PRO A 34 15.15 -23.04 17.29
CA PRO A 34 15.74 -22.36 16.15
C PRO A 34 16.94 -23.14 15.60
N PHE A 35 16.91 -23.42 14.30
CA PHE A 35 17.95 -24.14 13.59
C PHE A 35 19.30 -23.39 13.61
N ALA A 36 20.39 -24.11 13.38
CA ALA A 36 21.74 -23.55 13.47
C ALA A 36 21.97 -22.35 12.53
N TRP A 37 21.43 -22.39 11.31
CA TRP A 37 21.55 -21.28 10.37
C TRP A 37 20.83 -20.01 10.87
N ALA A 38 19.61 -20.16 11.39
CA ALA A 38 18.82 -19.03 11.92
C ALA A 38 19.51 -18.39 13.13
N ARG A 39 20.09 -19.22 14.02
CA ARG A 39 20.87 -18.73 15.17
C ARG A 39 22.06 -17.88 14.77
N ARG A 40 22.68 -18.16 13.62
CA ARG A 40 23.86 -17.41 13.12
C ARG A 40 23.48 -16.15 12.35
N ALA A 41 22.31 -16.13 11.71
CA ALA A 41 21.89 -15.01 10.86
C ALA A 41 21.27 -13.85 11.65
N LEU A 42 20.59 -14.13 12.76
CA LEU A 42 19.78 -13.15 13.49
C LEU A 42 20.45 -12.66 14.79
N VAL A 43 20.02 -11.49 15.26
CA VAL A 43 20.38 -10.94 16.57
C VAL A 43 19.29 -11.33 17.56
N TRP A 44 19.69 -11.98 18.65
CA TRP A 44 18.77 -12.53 19.67
C TRP A 44 18.70 -11.59 20.88
N SER A 45 18.07 -10.42 20.71
CA SER A 45 17.87 -9.44 21.78
C SER A 45 16.47 -8.82 21.70
N GLY A 46 15.99 -8.28 22.82
CA GLY A 46 14.68 -7.60 22.88
C GLY A 46 14.55 -6.45 21.87
N GLU A 47 15.61 -5.65 21.73
CA GLU A 47 15.62 -4.55 20.76
C GLU A 47 15.63 -5.03 19.30
N ALA A 48 16.27 -6.18 19.01
CA ALA A 48 16.21 -6.79 17.69
C ALA A 48 14.80 -7.30 17.35
N TYR A 49 14.11 -7.96 18.30
CA TYR A 49 12.72 -8.40 18.10
C TYR A 49 11.76 -7.23 17.87
N LEU A 50 11.95 -6.13 18.61
CA LEU A 50 11.22 -4.88 18.36
C LEU A 50 11.48 -4.38 16.93
N SER A 51 12.74 -4.32 16.50
CA SER A 51 13.10 -3.89 15.16
C SER A 51 12.47 -4.75 14.06
N TYR A 52 12.49 -6.09 14.19
CA TYR A 52 11.86 -6.98 13.21
C TYR A 52 10.34 -6.73 13.10
N SER A 53 9.69 -6.46 14.23
CA SER A 53 8.26 -6.14 14.28
C SER A 53 7.96 -4.76 13.66
N LEU A 54 8.81 -3.76 13.88
CA LEU A 54 8.69 -2.43 13.26
C LEU A 54 8.82 -2.51 11.72
N ALA A 55 9.71 -3.35 11.20
CA ALA A 55 9.81 -3.61 9.77
C ALA A 55 8.51 -4.20 9.21
N ALA A 56 7.93 -5.20 9.88
CA ALA A 56 6.68 -5.81 9.44
C ALA A 56 5.51 -4.80 9.44
N ILE A 57 5.35 -4.02 10.51
CA ILE A 57 4.27 -3.02 10.62
C ILE A 57 4.46 -1.88 9.60
N SER A 58 5.69 -1.51 9.27
CA SER A 58 5.96 -0.54 8.21
C SER A 58 5.42 -1.01 6.85
N VAL A 59 5.72 -2.26 6.48
CA VAL A 59 5.21 -2.86 5.24
C VAL A 59 3.69 -2.97 5.28
N PHE A 60 3.10 -3.35 6.41
CA PHE A 60 1.64 -3.36 6.58
C PHE A 60 1.01 -1.97 6.38
N GLY A 61 1.65 -0.91 6.86
CA GLY A 61 1.20 0.47 6.63
C GLY A 61 1.20 0.85 5.15
N PHE A 62 2.25 0.50 4.41
CA PHE A 62 2.29 0.75 2.96
C PHE A 62 1.27 -0.09 2.18
N ILE A 63 1.10 -1.37 2.54
CA ILE A 63 0.07 -2.23 1.94
C ILE A 63 -1.32 -1.66 2.20
N ALA A 64 -1.62 -1.27 3.44
CA ALA A 64 -2.90 -0.67 3.82
C ALA A 64 -3.18 0.63 3.03
N CYS A 65 -2.16 1.48 2.87
CA CYS A 65 -2.24 2.69 2.04
C CYS A 65 -2.64 2.36 0.59
N CYS A 66 -2.02 1.35 -0.03
CA CYS A 66 -2.38 0.94 -1.38
C CYS A 66 -3.78 0.31 -1.45
N PHE A 67 -4.13 -0.54 -0.48
CA PHE A 67 -5.43 -1.23 -0.45
C PHE A 67 -6.60 -0.24 -0.35
N VAL A 68 -6.55 0.71 0.58
CA VAL A 68 -7.63 1.70 0.73
C VAL A 68 -7.77 2.62 -0.49
N TRP A 69 -6.66 2.85 -1.20
CA TRP A 69 -6.62 3.73 -2.36
C TRP A 69 -7.12 3.07 -3.65
N PHE A 70 -6.82 1.78 -3.85
CA PHE A 70 -7.07 1.08 -5.13
C PHE A 70 -8.13 -0.02 -5.07
N ASN A 71 -8.45 -0.56 -3.91
CA ASN A 71 -9.41 -1.65 -3.81
C ASN A 71 -10.82 -1.10 -3.50
N ASN A 72 -11.83 -1.65 -4.20
CA ASN A 72 -13.23 -1.28 -3.99
C ASN A 72 -14.12 -2.45 -3.57
N THR A 73 -13.53 -3.64 -3.36
CA THR A 73 -14.23 -4.85 -2.91
C THR A 73 -14.19 -4.93 -1.39
N ALA A 74 -13.00 -4.85 -0.80
CA ALA A 74 -12.80 -4.76 0.65
C ALA A 74 -13.13 -3.35 1.21
N TYR A 75 -13.01 -2.31 0.39
CA TYR A 75 -13.38 -0.93 0.73
C TYR A 75 -14.47 -0.44 -0.23
N PRO A 76 -15.74 -0.84 -0.04
CA PRO A 76 -16.86 -0.46 -0.91
C PRO A 76 -17.07 1.06 -1.01
N SER A 77 -17.32 1.56 -2.23
CA SER A 77 -17.48 3.00 -2.52
C SER A 77 -18.75 3.62 -1.96
N GLU A 78 -19.73 2.79 -1.62
CA GLU A 78 -20.96 3.18 -0.92
C GLU A 78 -20.65 3.74 0.48
N PHE A 79 -19.56 3.30 1.09
CA PHE A 79 -19.15 3.70 2.44
C PHE A 79 -17.87 4.54 2.46
N MET A 80 -16.98 4.34 1.49
CA MET A 80 -15.62 4.91 1.45
C MET A 80 -15.44 5.94 0.33
N ASP A 81 -16.52 6.38 -0.30
CA ASP A 81 -16.52 7.20 -1.50
C ASP A 81 -15.95 6.50 -2.75
N PRO A 82 -16.29 7.01 -3.95
CA PRO A 82 -15.72 6.53 -5.19
C PRO A 82 -14.19 6.66 -5.20
N LEU A 83 -13.51 5.69 -5.80
CA LEU A 83 -12.08 5.84 -6.09
C LEU A 83 -11.88 7.00 -7.07
N ASP A 84 -10.76 7.69 -6.97
CA ASP A 84 -10.39 8.75 -7.91
C ASP A 84 -10.45 8.29 -9.37
N GLN A 85 -10.03 7.05 -9.62
CA GLN A 85 -10.11 6.44 -10.95
C GLN A 85 -11.55 6.23 -11.43
N LYS A 86 -12.50 5.97 -10.52
CA LYS A 86 -13.93 5.86 -10.83
C LYS A 86 -14.56 7.26 -10.97
N LEU A 87 -14.13 8.24 -10.18
CA LEU A 87 -14.59 9.63 -10.25
C LEU A 87 -14.22 10.31 -11.58
N LEU A 88 -12.96 10.15 -12.03
CA LEU A 88 -12.49 10.70 -13.31
C LEU A 88 -13.27 10.10 -14.49
N LYS A 89 -13.56 8.80 -14.45
CA LYS A 89 -14.42 8.14 -15.45
C LYS A 89 -15.86 8.65 -15.39
N ALA A 90 -16.41 8.85 -14.19
CA ALA A 90 -17.75 9.41 -14.00
C ALA A 90 -17.85 10.85 -14.53
N GLN A 91 -16.82 11.67 -14.33
CA GLN A 91 -16.73 13.02 -14.89
C GLN A 91 -16.71 12.98 -16.43
N ALA A 92 -15.83 12.18 -17.02
CA ALA A 92 -15.75 12.02 -18.48
C ALA A 92 -17.08 11.52 -19.07
N PHE A 93 -17.70 10.55 -18.40
CA PHE A 93 -19.01 10.02 -18.80
C PHE A 93 -20.11 11.08 -18.71
N THR A 94 -20.12 11.90 -17.66
CA THR A 94 -21.10 12.99 -17.49
C THR A 94 -21.02 13.98 -18.65
N PHE A 95 -19.81 14.41 -19.03
CA PHE A 95 -19.61 15.31 -20.15
C PHE A 95 -19.94 14.66 -21.50
N LEU A 96 -19.57 13.39 -21.69
CA LEU A 96 -19.91 12.62 -22.89
C LEU A 96 -21.43 12.55 -23.06
N VAL A 97 -22.16 12.11 -22.04
CA VAL A 97 -23.63 11.99 -22.08
C VAL A 97 -24.30 13.33 -22.27
N ARG A 98 -23.83 14.38 -21.58
CA ARG A 98 -24.33 15.75 -21.75
C ARG A 98 -24.19 16.20 -23.21
N ASP A 99 -23.01 16.06 -23.79
CA ASP A 99 -22.74 16.59 -25.12
C ASP A 99 -23.41 15.75 -26.22
N GLN A 100 -23.52 14.43 -26.02
CA GLN A 100 -24.33 13.57 -26.89
C GLN A 100 -25.81 13.97 -26.86
N ARG A 101 -26.38 14.29 -25.69
CA ARG A 101 -27.75 14.82 -25.56
C ARG A 101 -27.93 16.19 -26.23
N LEU A 102 -26.85 16.97 -26.34
CA LEU A 102 -26.83 18.23 -27.08
C LEU A 102 -26.58 18.04 -28.59
N GLY A 103 -26.52 16.80 -29.08
CA GLY A 103 -26.37 16.47 -30.51
C GLY A 103 -24.92 16.37 -30.99
N ALA A 104 -23.93 16.39 -30.10
CA ALA A 104 -22.54 16.18 -30.48
C ALA A 104 -22.27 14.71 -30.83
N ASN A 105 -21.58 14.47 -31.95
CA ASN A 105 -21.09 13.13 -32.29
C ASN A 105 -19.81 12.82 -31.52
N VAL A 106 -19.95 12.12 -30.38
CA VAL A 106 -18.86 11.82 -29.46
C VAL A 106 -17.77 10.92 -30.06
N GLY A 107 -18.10 10.14 -31.10
CA GLY A 107 -17.16 9.23 -31.76
C GLY A 107 -16.25 9.91 -32.80
N SER A 108 -16.67 11.05 -33.35
CA SER A 108 -15.91 11.82 -34.34
C SER A 108 -15.43 13.18 -33.81
N ALA A 109 -15.75 13.53 -32.56
CA ALA A 109 -15.33 14.78 -31.95
C ALA A 109 -13.82 14.75 -31.69
N GLN A 110 -13.06 15.55 -32.44
CA GLN A 110 -11.63 15.72 -32.26
C GLN A 110 -11.33 16.79 -31.18
N GLY A 111 -10.42 16.48 -30.27
CA GLY A 111 -9.92 17.40 -29.25
C GLY A 111 -8.77 18.28 -29.76
N PRO A 112 -8.33 19.27 -28.97
CA PRO A 112 -7.30 20.23 -29.38
C PRO A 112 -5.92 19.61 -29.72
N THR A 113 -5.63 18.42 -29.21
CA THR A 113 -4.36 17.70 -29.43
C THR A 113 -4.40 16.78 -30.65
N GLY A 114 -5.50 16.76 -31.40
CA GLY A 114 -5.70 15.86 -32.53
C GLY A 114 -6.21 14.46 -32.16
N LEU A 115 -6.23 14.10 -30.87
CA LEU A 115 -6.87 12.89 -30.34
C LEU A 115 -8.39 13.07 -30.20
N GLY A 116 -9.14 11.97 -30.06
CA GLY A 116 -10.57 12.04 -29.80
C GLY A 116 -10.87 12.69 -28.46
N LYS A 117 -11.84 13.62 -28.45
CA LYS A 117 -12.20 14.44 -27.29
C LYS A 117 -12.82 13.61 -26.16
N TYR A 118 -13.67 12.63 -26.50
CA TYR A 118 -14.37 11.78 -25.53
C TYR A 118 -13.87 10.34 -25.53
N LEU A 119 -13.57 9.79 -26.71
CA LEU A 119 -13.15 8.41 -26.91
C LEU A 119 -11.87 8.36 -27.74
N MET A 120 -10.99 7.43 -27.43
CA MET A 120 -9.76 7.16 -28.19
C MET A 120 -9.31 5.72 -27.94
N ARG A 121 -8.16 5.32 -28.50
CA ARG A 121 -7.59 3.98 -28.31
C ARG A 121 -6.51 3.95 -27.24
N SER A 122 -6.53 2.92 -26.39
CA SER A 122 -5.44 2.60 -25.47
C SER A 122 -4.21 2.11 -26.24
N PRO A 123 -3.03 1.99 -25.60
CA PRO A 123 -1.86 1.36 -26.22
C PRO A 123 -2.11 -0.08 -26.72
N THR A 124 -3.11 -0.78 -26.16
CA THR A 124 -3.54 -2.12 -26.56
C THR A 124 -4.71 -2.13 -27.55
N GLY A 125 -5.18 -0.95 -27.99
CA GLY A 125 -6.21 -0.80 -29.03
C GLY A 125 -7.66 -0.73 -28.53
N GLU A 126 -7.89 -0.89 -27.22
CA GLU A 126 -9.20 -0.81 -26.58
C GLU A 126 -9.76 0.61 -26.62
N VAL A 127 -11.08 0.75 -26.70
CA VAL A 127 -11.73 2.07 -26.65
C VAL A 127 -11.77 2.54 -25.19
N ILE A 128 -11.16 3.69 -24.92
CA ILE A 128 -11.07 4.29 -23.58
C ILE A 128 -11.49 5.76 -23.61
N PHE A 129 -11.82 6.32 -22.44
CA PHE A 129 -12.12 7.75 -22.29
C PHE A 129 -10.89 8.62 -22.60
N GLY A 130 -11.12 9.75 -23.26
CA GLY A 130 -10.11 10.74 -23.65
C GLY A 130 -9.63 11.66 -22.51
N GLY A 131 -8.65 12.52 -22.82
CA GLY A 131 -8.15 13.55 -21.90
C GLY A 131 -7.26 13.01 -20.78
N GLU A 132 -7.17 13.72 -19.66
CA GLU A 132 -6.31 13.32 -18.51
C GLU A 132 -6.72 11.99 -17.87
N THR A 133 -7.95 11.52 -18.16
CA THR A 133 -8.40 10.18 -17.77
C THR A 133 -7.59 9.04 -18.43
N MET A 134 -6.71 9.36 -19.39
CA MET A 134 -5.64 8.49 -19.89
C MET A 134 -4.72 7.93 -18.81
N ARG A 135 -4.35 8.76 -17.83
CA ARG A 135 -3.36 8.43 -16.81
C ARG A 135 -4.09 8.12 -15.51
N PHE A 136 -4.45 6.85 -15.32
CA PHE A 136 -5.07 6.37 -14.10
C PHE A 136 -4.04 6.38 -12.95
N GLY A 137 -4.00 7.44 -12.14
CA GLY A 137 -3.14 7.41 -10.94
C GLY A 137 -2.97 8.70 -10.13
N ILE A 138 -3.44 9.86 -10.57
CA ILE A 138 -3.30 11.10 -9.80
C ILE A 138 -4.64 11.82 -9.74
N CYS A 139 -5.11 12.07 -8.52
CA CYS A 139 -6.17 13.03 -8.24
C CYS A 139 -5.67 14.43 -8.62
N ALA A 140 -6.36 15.09 -9.54
CA ALA A 140 -6.19 16.53 -9.71
C ALA A 140 -6.83 17.21 -8.50
N LEU A 141 -6.02 17.54 -7.50
CA LEU A 141 -6.49 18.36 -6.38
C LEU A 141 -6.77 19.77 -6.91
N LEU A 142 -8.03 20.21 -6.83
CA LEU A 142 -8.39 21.59 -7.18
C LEU A 142 -8.11 22.50 -5.98
N ALA A 143 -6.83 22.83 -5.78
CA ALA A 143 -6.35 23.62 -4.65
C ALA A 143 -6.81 25.10 -4.67
N THR A 144 -7.47 25.53 -5.76
CA THR A 144 -7.98 26.90 -5.95
C THR A 144 -9.48 27.02 -5.73
N GLU A 145 -10.15 25.98 -5.23
CA GLU A 145 -11.57 26.08 -4.87
C GLU A 145 -11.79 27.10 -3.74
N ILE A 146 -12.89 27.85 -3.83
CA ILE A 146 -13.34 28.73 -2.76
C ILE A 146 -13.82 27.90 -1.56
N ASN A 147 -13.73 28.45 -0.34
CA ASN A 147 -14.17 27.79 0.90
C ASN A 147 -15.70 27.65 0.95
N ALA A 148 -16.27 26.73 0.17
CA ALA A 148 -17.71 26.53 0.02
C ALA A 148 -18.17 25.15 0.53
N VAL A 149 -17.32 24.12 0.44
CA VAL A 149 -17.67 22.75 0.82
C VAL A 149 -16.64 22.22 1.81
N ASN A 150 -17.09 21.77 2.98
CA ASN A 150 -16.25 21.14 3.99
C ASN A 150 -16.30 19.61 3.82
N TYR A 151 -15.48 19.08 2.92
CA TYR A 151 -15.46 17.66 2.61
C TYR A 151 -14.06 17.18 2.23
N VAL A 152 -13.66 16.04 2.77
CA VAL A 152 -12.43 15.32 2.43
C VAL A 152 -12.76 13.82 2.46
N SER A 153 -12.35 13.07 1.44
CA SER A 153 -12.68 11.64 1.37
C SER A 153 -12.02 10.86 2.52
N PRO A 154 -12.71 9.88 3.13
CA PRO A 154 -12.12 8.96 4.11
C PRO A 154 -10.92 8.20 3.55
N ARG A 155 -10.91 7.89 2.25
CA ARG A 155 -9.75 7.27 1.58
C ARG A 155 -8.52 8.16 1.63
N SER A 156 -8.66 9.46 1.41
CA SER A 156 -7.56 10.42 1.54
C SER A 156 -7.01 10.47 2.96
N TRP A 157 -7.89 10.53 3.97
CA TRP A 157 -7.47 10.49 5.38
C TRP A 157 -6.74 9.20 5.73
N LEU A 158 -7.30 8.05 5.35
CA LEU A 158 -6.73 6.75 5.67
C LEU A 158 -5.40 6.52 4.95
N ALA A 159 -5.33 6.79 3.64
CA ALA A 159 -4.12 6.57 2.85
C ALA A 159 -2.95 7.43 3.35
N THR A 160 -3.18 8.74 3.53
CA THR A 160 -2.14 9.66 4.02
C THR A 160 -1.67 9.29 5.43
N SER A 161 -2.60 8.97 6.34
CA SER A 161 -2.26 8.55 7.71
C SER A 161 -1.42 7.28 7.73
N HIS A 162 -1.82 6.24 6.98
CA HIS A 162 -1.10 4.96 6.93
C HIS A 162 0.25 5.09 6.24
N PHE A 163 0.38 5.96 5.23
CA PHE A 163 1.66 6.25 4.59
C PHE A 163 2.65 6.90 5.58
N VAL A 164 2.19 7.93 6.31
CA VAL A 164 3.02 8.62 7.31
C VAL A 164 3.44 7.67 8.43
N LEU A 165 2.50 6.87 8.95
CA LEU A 165 2.81 5.86 9.97
C LEU A 165 3.80 4.82 9.43
N GLY A 166 3.56 4.26 8.23
CA GLY A 166 4.44 3.28 7.59
C GLY A 166 5.86 3.80 7.42
N PHE A 167 6.02 5.07 7.03
CA PHE A 167 7.31 5.74 6.95
C PHE A 167 8.00 5.86 8.31
N PHE A 168 7.32 6.34 9.36
CA PHE A 168 7.94 6.46 10.68
C PHE A 168 8.26 5.12 11.32
N PHE A 169 7.45 4.08 11.09
CA PHE A 169 7.79 2.71 11.49
C PHE A 169 9.01 2.18 10.75
N PHE A 170 9.20 2.54 9.48
CA PHE A 170 10.42 2.20 8.73
C PHE A 170 11.66 2.87 9.34
N VAL A 171 11.57 4.17 9.63
CA VAL A 171 12.65 4.90 10.30
C VAL A 171 12.97 4.29 11.67
N GLY A 172 11.94 3.95 12.45
CA GLY A 172 12.08 3.26 13.73
C GLY A 172 12.75 1.89 13.58
N HIS A 173 12.41 1.13 12.55
CA HIS A 173 13.07 -0.14 12.22
C HIS A 173 14.57 0.07 12.01
N LEU A 174 14.97 1.02 11.14
CA LEU A 174 16.38 1.30 10.84
C LEU A 174 17.16 1.70 12.10
N TRP A 175 16.56 2.55 12.93
CA TRP A 175 17.16 3.00 14.19
C TRP A 175 17.41 1.84 15.16
N HIS A 176 16.36 1.07 15.49
CA HIS A 176 16.46 -0.04 16.45
C HIS A 176 17.28 -1.21 15.90
N ALA A 177 17.26 -1.47 14.58
CA ALA A 177 18.10 -2.48 13.94
C ALA A 177 19.59 -2.16 14.13
N GLY A 178 19.96 -0.90 13.86
CA GLY A 178 21.33 -0.41 14.01
C GLY A 178 21.80 -0.52 15.45
N ARG A 179 21.00 -0.04 16.40
CA ARG A 179 21.31 -0.11 17.85
C ARG A 179 21.45 -1.54 18.36
N ALA A 180 20.52 -2.42 18.01
CA ALA A 180 20.56 -3.82 18.44
C ALA A 180 21.83 -4.54 17.94
N ARG A 181 22.27 -4.22 16.71
CA ARG A 181 23.50 -4.78 16.15
C ARG A 181 24.76 -4.23 16.81
N ALA A 182 24.81 -2.92 17.07
CA ALA A 182 25.94 -2.28 17.75
C ALA A 182 26.12 -2.85 19.17
N ALA A 183 25.05 -2.92 19.96
CA ALA A 183 25.06 -3.47 21.31
C ALA A 183 25.54 -4.93 21.36
N ALA A 184 25.14 -5.75 20.37
CA ALA A 184 25.59 -7.13 20.26
C ALA A 184 27.08 -7.27 19.92
N GLN A 185 27.69 -6.28 19.26
CA GLN A 185 29.13 -6.28 19.00
C GLN A 185 29.94 -5.80 20.20
N ASP A 186 29.47 -4.80 20.93
CA ASP A 186 30.17 -4.28 22.09
C ASP A 186 30.24 -5.31 23.22
N LEU A 187 29.16 -6.07 23.46
CA LEU A 187 29.18 -7.20 24.39
C LEU A 187 30.26 -8.24 24.02
N LYS A 188 30.47 -8.50 22.72
CA LYS A 188 31.52 -9.44 22.29
C LYS A 188 32.91 -8.91 22.58
N LYS A 189 33.14 -7.61 22.41
CA LYS A 189 34.43 -6.98 22.71
C LYS A 189 34.74 -7.06 24.21
N GLU A 190 33.78 -6.71 25.07
CA GLU A 190 33.91 -6.79 26.53
C GLU A 190 34.22 -8.23 26.99
N LEU A 191 33.50 -9.22 26.45
CA LEU A 191 33.73 -10.62 26.81
C LEU A 191 35.13 -11.09 26.40
N ILE A 192 35.64 -10.68 25.23
CA ILE A 192 37.00 -11.01 24.78
C ILE A 192 38.03 -10.39 25.73
N VAL A 193 37.84 -9.13 26.15
CA VAL A 193 38.73 -8.47 27.12
C VAL A 193 38.75 -9.23 28.44
N ILE A 194 37.58 -9.60 28.98
CA ILE A 194 37.48 -10.36 30.23
C ILE A 194 38.13 -11.74 30.08
N LEU A 195 37.87 -12.47 28.99
CA LEU A 195 38.46 -13.79 28.76
C LEU A 195 39.99 -13.72 28.71
N ASN A 196 40.55 -12.72 28.03
CA ASN A 196 42.00 -12.50 27.97
C ASN A 196 42.61 -12.12 29.33
N LEU A 197 41.82 -11.59 30.27
CA LEU A 197 42.26 -11.30 31.64
C LEU A 197 42.27 -12.54 32.54
N PHE A 198 41.38 -13.51 32.31
CA PHE A 198 41.24 -14.71 33.14
C PHE A 198 41.95 -15.95 32.56
N PHE A 199 42.27 -15.94 31.26
CA PHE A 199 42.93 -17.05 30.55
C PHE A 199 44.03 -16.50 29.61
N PRO A 200 45.26 -16.29 30.11
CA PRO A 200 46.41 -15.85 29.29
C PRO A 200 46.94 -16.95 28.37
#